data_AF-K1DTX5-F1
#
_entry.id   AF-K1DTX5-F1
#
_cell.length_a   1.000
_cell.length_b   1.000
_cell.length_c   1.000
_cell.angle_alpha   90.00
_cell.angle_beta   90.00
_cell.angle_gamma   90.00
#
_symmetry.space_group_name_H-M   'P 1'
#
loop_
_entity.id
_entity.type
_entity.pdbx_description
1 polymer ?
#
loop_
_entity_poly.entity_id
_entity_poly.type
_entity_poly.pdbx_seq_one_letter_code
_entity_poly.pdbx_strand_id
1 'polypeptide(L)'
;MTVAILLPLIRAAPTERPTVLLRRPRAVVDVVDETYVRAAPQVVREALDAPGLLEGLWPGLERQVVQDRGAKGVRWRVRGEVEGRAEVWLEASGGGTIVHHFVHGQQVGGPRRWMQAHRRRWKHGLNEIKDRLEGRSR
;
A
#
# COMPACT_ATOMS: atom_id res chain seq x y z
N MET A 1 -63.01 -41.45 -37.14
CA MET A 1 -62.64 -40.49 -36.06
C MET A 1 -61.19 -40.75 -35.65
N THR A 2 -60.25 -39.89 -36.06
CA THR A 2 -58.91 -39.81 -35.45
C THR A 2 -58.39 -38.40 -35.68
N VAL A 3 -58.19 -37.64 -34.61
CA VAL A 3 -57.70 -36.25 -34.63
C VAL A 3 -56.18 -36.29 -34.45
N ALA A 4 -55.42 -35.82 -35.45
CA ALA A 4 -53.97 -35.65 -35.34
C ALA A 4 -53.66 -34.19 -34.99
N ILE A 5 -53.15 -33.97 -33.78
CA ILE A 5 -52.73 -32.65 -33.30
C ILE A 5 -51.26 -32.44 -33.68
N LEU A 6 -51.01 -31.46 -34.54
CA LEU A 6 -49.67 -31.02 -34.97
C LEU A 6 -49.15 -29.98 -33.97
N LEU A 7 -48.13 -30.32 -33.18
CA LEU A 7 -47.46 -29.38 -32.25
C LEU A 7 -46.33 -28.64 -33.00
N PRO A 8 -46.15 -27.31 -32.83
CA PRO A 8 -45.09 -26.60 -33.54
C PRO A 8 -43.73 -26.81 -32.84
N LEU A 9 -42.71 -27.10 -33.66
CA LEU A 9 -41.32 -27.23 -33.22
C LEU A 9 -40.75 -25.84 -32.93
N ILE A 10 -40.68 -25.46 -31.64
CA ILE A 10 -40.06 -24.21 -31.20
C ILE A 10 -38.53 -24.32 -31.40
N ARG A 11 -37.99 -23.55 -32.35
CA ARG A 11 -36.54 -23.44 -32.56
C ARG A 11 -35.93 -22.61 -31.42
N ALA A 12 -35.13 -23.25 -30.57
CA ALA A 12 -34.40 -22.57 -29.50
C ALA A 12 -33.39 -21.56 -30.09
N ALA A 13 -33.46 -20.31 -29.63
CA ALA A 13 -32.46 -19.29 -29.95
C ALA A 13 -31.11 -19.64 -29.30
N PRO A 14 -29.97 -19.31 -29.93
CA PRO A 14 -28.66 -19.54 -29.32
C PRO A 14 -28.53 -18.68 -28.05
N THR A 15 -28.32 -19.35 -26.92
CA THR A 15 -28.05 -18.71 -25.64
C THR A 15 -26.66 -18.07 -25.66
N GLU A 16 -26.61 -16.74 -25.79
CA GLU A 16 -25.40 -16.00 -25.51
C GLU A 16 -24.97 -16.28 -24.06
N ARG A 17 -23.82 -16.95 -23.89
CA ARG A 17 -23.27 -17.18 -22.55
C ARG A 17 -22.82 -15.81 -22.02
N PRO A 18 -23.34 -15.34 -20.86
CA PRO A 18 -22.83 -14.11 -20.28
C PRO A 18 -21.34 -14.31 -19.98
N THR A 19 -20.50 -13.48 -20.58
CA THR A 19 -19.07 -13.45 -20.28
C THR A 19 -18.93 -12.88 -18.88
N VAL A 20 -18.85 -13.74 -17.88
CA VAL A 20 -18.57 -13.34 -16.51
C VAL A 20 -17.12 -12.84 -16.47
N LEU A 21 -16.96 -11.51 -16.43
CA LEU A 21 -15.68 -10.87 -16.10
C LEU A 21 -15.28 -11.31 -14.68
N LEU A 22 -14.46 -12.35 -14.58
CA LEU A 22 -13.88 -12.82 -13.32
C LEU A 22 -13.01 -11.71 -12.72
N ARG A 23 -13.58 -10.93 -11.80
CA ARG A 23 -12.85 -9.90 -11.06
C ARG A 23 -11.75 -10.60 -10.27
N ARG A 24 -10.48 -10.28 -10.56
CA ARG A 24 -9.36 -10.84 -9.79
C ARG A 24 -9.56 -10.54 -8.30
N PRO A 25 -9.39 -11.53 -7.41
CA PRO A 25 -9.56 -11.31 -5.99
C PRO A 25 -8.57 -10.26 -5.50
N ARG A 26 -9.10 -9.25 -4.79
CA ARG A 26 -8.30 -8.25 -4.07
C ARG A 26 -7.93 -8.82 -2.72
N ALA A 27 -6.64 -8.92 -2.45
CA ALA A 27 -6.14 -9.44 -1.20
C ALA A 27 -5.70 -8.30 -0.28
N VAL A 28 -5.79 -8.53 1.02
CA VAL A 28 -5.40 -7.55 2.04
C VAL A 28 -3.88 -7.38 2.06
N VAL A 29 -3.46 -6.12 2.14
CA VAL A 29 -2.09 -5.71 2.43
C VAL A 29 -2.08 -5.11 3.82
N ASP A 30 -1.15 -5.56 4.65
CA ASP A 30 -0.93 -5.04 6.00
C ASP A 30 0.56 -5.03 6.34
N VAL A 31 1.14 -3.84 6.32
CA VAL A 31 2.55 -3.58 6.65
C VAL A 31 2.60 -2.76 7.91
N VAL A 32 3.38 -3.24 8.87
CA VAL A 32 3.78 -2.55 10.09
C VAL A 32 5.29 -2.72 10.21
N ASP A 33 6.01 -1.63 10.46
CA ASP A 33 7.43 -1.61 10.83
C ASP A 33 7.66 -0.48 11.85
N GLU A 34 8.58 -0.72 12.78
CA GLU A 34 9.01 0.26 13.76
C GLU A 34 10.54 0.31 13.77
N THR A 35 11.10 1.51 13.86
CA THR A 35 12.55 1.71 13.95
C THR A 35 12.87 2.89 14.86
N TYR A 36 13.75 2.69 15.82
CA TYR A 36 14.28 3.77 16.64
C TYR A 36 15.40 4.51 15.91
N VAL A 37 15.32 5.84 15.89
CA VAL A 37 16.36 6.75 15.39
C VAL A 37 16.77 7.70 16.51
N ARG A 38 18.07 7.79 16.81
CA ARG A 38 18.64 8.71 17.82
C ARG A 38 18.74 10.13 17.26
N ALA A 39 17.59 10.69 16.92
CA ALA A 39 17.42 12.08 16.50
C ALA A 39 16.03 12.56 16.92
N ALA A 40 15.86 13.88 17.09
CA ALA A 40 14.58 14.48 17.43
C ALA A 40 13.55 14.28 16.30
N PRO A 41 12.24 14.19 16.60
CA PRO A 41 11.21 13.90 15.60
C PRO A 41 11.19 14.88 14.42
N GLN A 42 11.48 16.15 14.68
CA GLN A 42 11.56 17.19 13.64
C GLN A 42 12.72 16.93 12.65
N VAL A 43 13.87 16.49 13.14
CA VAL A 43 15.04 16.14 12.30
C VAL A 43 14.76 14.90 11.45
N VAL A 44 14.09 13.90 12.05
CA VAL A 44 13.66 12.70 11.32
C VAL A 44 12.61 13.05 10.26
N ARG A 45 11.67 13.96 10.58
CA ARG A 45 10.66 14.46 9.65
C ARG A 45 11.31 15.12 8.43
N GLU A 46 12.25 16.04 8.67
CA GLU A 46 12.98 16.73 7.59
C GLU A 46 13.74 15.75 6.70
N ALA A 47 14.35 14.71 7.28
CA ALA A 47 15.03 13.68 6.52
C ALA A 47 14.08 12.84 5.65
N LEU A 48 12.85 12.58 6.12
CA LEU A 48 11.82 11.86 5.39
C LEU A 48 11.14 12.72 4.30
N ASP A 49 11.15 14.04 4.46
CA ASP A 49 10.63 15.01 3.49
C ASP A 49 11.62 15.33 2.35
N ALA A 50 12.80 14.69 2.35
CA ALA A 50 13.79 14.84 1.29
C ALA A 50 13.15 14.57 -0.10
N PRO A 51 13.30 15.47 -1.08
CA PRO A 51 12.65 15.33 -2.39
C PRO A 51 12.94 13.98 -3.05
N GLY A 52 11.90 13.29 -3.52
CA GLY A 52 12.01 12.02 -4.24
C GLY A 52 12.29 10.80 -3.35
N LEU A 53 12.59 10.99 -2.05
CA LEU A 53 12.92 9.88 -1.15
C LEU A 53 11.77 8.89 -1.06
N LEU A 54 10.57 9.37 -0.69
CA LEU A 54 9.44 8.51 -0.48
C LEU A 54 8.95 7.90 -1.82
N GLU A 55 9.09 8.59 -2.95
CA GLU A 55 8.82 8.04 -4.29
C GLU A 55 9.74 6.84 -4.59
N GLY A 56 11.02 6.92 -4.23
CA GLY A 56 11.99 5.84 -4.37
C GLY A 56 11.77 4.68 -3.40
N LEU A 57 11.36 4.95 -2.16
CA LEU A 57 11.10 3.92 -1.15
C LEU A 57 9.78 3.18 -1.39
N TRP A 58 8.74 3.89 -1.85
CA TRP A 58 7.40 3.37 -2.08
C TRP A 58 7.01 3.45 -3.57
N PRO A 59 7.77 2.81 -4.47
CA PRO A 59 7.45 2.82 -5.89
C PRO A 59 6.09 2.15 -6.09
N GLY A 60 5.30 2.70 -7.02
CA GLY A 60 3.95 2.20 -7.32
C GLY A 60 2.86 2.65 -6.33
N LEU A 61 3.19 3.45 -5.31
CA LEU A 61 2.21 4.11 -4.44
C LEU A 61 2.09 5.59 -4.77
N GLU A 62 0.94 5.98 -5.31
CA GLU A 62 0.53 7.39 -5.38
C GLU A 62 0.00 7.82 -4.02
N ARG A 63 0.52 8.94 -3.50
CA ARG A 63 0.18 9.45 -2.16
C ARG A 63 -0.62 10.73 -2.23
N GLN A 64 -1.77 10.76 -1.59
CA GLN A 64 -2.51 11.99 -1.30
C GLN A 64 -2.45 12.24 0.21
N VAL A 65 -1.90 13.38 0.64
CA VAL A 65 -1.88 13.77 2.06
C VAL A 65 -3.31 13.92 2.55
N VAL A 66 -3.65 13.19 3.61
CA VAL A 66 -4.93 13.31 4.32
C VAL A 66 -4.74 14.15 5.58
N GLN A 67 -3.60 13.99 6.25
CA GLN A 67 -3.28 14.76 7.45
C GLN A 67 -1.76 14.89 7.59
N ASP A 68 -1.26 16.13 7.59
CA ASP A 68 0.10 16.44 8.03
C ASP A 68 0.05 16.85 9.50
N ARG A 69 0.79 16.13 10.36
CA ARG A 69 0.84 16.37 11.81
C ARG A 69 2.18 16.98 12.24
N GLY A 70 2.92 17.59 11.31
CA GLY A 70 4.23 18.18 11.53
C GLY A 70 5.25 17.15 12.03
N ALA A 71 5.89 17.44 13.16
CA ALA A 71 6.86 16.55 13.81
C ALA A 71 6.27 15.22 14.31
N LYS A 72 4.93 15.05 14.29
CA LYS A 72 4.27 13.77 14.62
C LYS A 72 4.08 12.86 13.39
N GLY A 73 4.48 13.29 12.20
CA GLY A 73 4.38 12.51 10.96
C GLY A 73 3.14 12.82 10.12
N VAL A 74 2.82 11.95 9.17
CA VAL A 74 1.85 12.22 8.10
C VAL A 74 1.00 10.98 7.80
N ARG A 75 -0.26 11.20 7.44
CA ARG A 75 -1.20 10.19 6.96
C ARG A 75 -1.55 10.46 5.51
N TRP A 76 -1.58 9.38 4.72
CA TRP A 76 -1.93 9.42 3.31
C TRP A 76 -3.08 8.47 2.99
N ARG A 77 -3.87 8.87 1.99
CA ARG A 77 -4.59 7.92 1.14
C ARG A 77 -3.62 7.48 0.06
N VAL A 78 -3.57 6.17 -0.22
CA VAL A 78 -2.70 5.60 -1.27
C VAL A 78 -3.50 4.93 -2.37
N ARG A 79 -2.99 5.07 -3.60
CA ARG A 79 -3.49 4.43 -4.83
C ARG A 79 -2.32 3.81 -5.60
N GLY A 80 -2.64 3.13 -6.71
CA GLY A 80 -1.66 2.44 -7.56
C GLY A 80 -1.66 0.94 -7.27
N GLU A 81 -0.51 0.39 -6.89
CA GLU A 81 -0.38 -1.03 -6.56
C GLU A 81 -1.21 -1.44 -5.34
N VAL A 82 -1.36 -0.53 -4.37
CA VAL A 82 -2.22 -0.70 -3.20
C VAL A 82 -3.24 0.43 -3.15
N GLU A 83 -4.52 0.07 -3.03
CA GLU A 83 -5.60 1.02 -2.78
C GLU A 83 -5.94 0.99 -1.29
N GLY A 84 -5.69 2.08 -0.57
CA GLY A 84 -5.84 2.10 0.89
C GLY A 84 -5.28 3.34 1.59
N ARG A 85 -4.61 3.12 2.72
CA ARG A 85 -4.02 4.15 3.57
C ARG A 85 -2.57 3.82 3.91
N ALA A 86 -1.77 4.86 4.09
CA ALA A 86 -0.42 4.75 4.64
C ALA A 86 -0.21 5.80 5.73
N GLU A 87 0.66 5.52 6.68
CA GLU A 87 1.01 6.44 7.75
C GLU A 87 2.48 6.28 8.13
N VAL A 88 3.15 7.41 8.32
CA VAL A 88 4.38 7.50 9.10
C VAL A 88 4.04 8.28 10.35
N TRP A 89 4.17 7.65 11.52
CA TRP A 89 4.01 8.32 12.80
C TRP A 89 5.37 8.42 13.48
N LEU A 90 5.71 9.63 13.91
CA LEU A 90 6.93 9.93 14.63
C LEU A 90 6.60 10.14 16.11
N GLU A 91 7.13 9.27 16.96
CA GLU A 91 6.94 9.30 18.40
C GLU A 91 8.25 9.66 19.10
N ALA A 92 8.27 10.74 19.87
CA ALA A 92 9.41 11.07 20.71
C ALA A 92 9.55 10.04 21.83
N SER A 93 10.71 9.40 21.95
CA SER A 93 10.96 8.39 22.99
C SER A 93 12.44 8.31 23.32
N GLY A 94 12.79 8.28 24.61
CA GLY A 94 14.16 8.02 25.07
C GLY A 94 15.25 8.90 24.44
N GLY A 95 14.99 10.19 24.21
CA GLY A 95 15.94 11.11 23.56
C GLY A 95 16.10 10.92 22.05
N GLY A 96 15.26 10.11 21.41
CA GLY A 96 15.18 9.91 19.97
C GLY A 96 13.73 9.82 19.48
N THR A 97 13.54 9.13 18.38
CA THR A 97 12.25 8.98 17.70
C THR A 97 12.00 7.53 17.33
N ILE A 98 10.84 7.00 17.68
CA ILE A 98 10.32 5.77 17.08
C ILE A 98 9.58 6.16 15.81
N VAL A 99 10.07 5.67 14.68
CA VAL A 99 9.45 5.83 13.36
C VAL A 99 8.56 4.63 13.12
N HIS A 100 7.26 4.86 13.22
CA HIS A 100 6.24 3.88 12.91
C HIS A 100 5.84 4.00 11.45
N HIS A 101 5.75 2.88 10.73
CA HIS A 101 5.33 2.84 9.33
C HIS A 101 4.21 1.84 9.12
N PHE A 102 3.09 2.33 8.60
CA PHE A 102 1.89 1.55 8.35
C PHE A 102 1.48 1.66 6.88
N VAL A 103 1.13 0.52 6.27
CA VAL A 103 0.38 0.49 5.01
C VAL A 103 -0.72 -0.55 5.13
N HIS A 104 -1.96 -0.11 4.93
CA HIS A 104 -3.13 -0.97 5.00
C HIS A 104 -4.04 -0.74 3.80
N GLY A 105 -4.41 -1.80 3.10
CA GLY A 105 -5.28 -1.67 1.93
C GLY A 105 -5.51 -2.97 1.19
N GLN A 106 -5.83 -2.83 -0.10
CA GLN A 106 -6.10 -3.94 -0.99
C GLN A 106 -5.17 -3.90 -2.21
N GLN A 107 -4.70 -5.08 -2.64
CA GLN A 107 -3.84 -5.23 -3.81
C GLN A 107 -4.34 -6.35 -4.72
N VAL A 108 -4.11 -6.20 -6.02
CA VAL A 108 -4.30 -7.25 -7.03
C VAL A 108 -2.93 -7.81 -7.41
N GLY A 109 -2.78 -9.14 -7.43
CA GLY A 109 -1.57 -9.77 -8.00
C GLY A 109 -0.45 -10.11 -7.02
N GLY A 110 -0.77 -10.59 -5.81
CA GLY A 110 0.20 -11.26 -4.94
C GLY A 110 0.70 -10.40 -3.75
N PRO A 111 -0.15 -10.19 -2.72
CA PRO A 111 0.12 -9.31 -1.56
C PRO A 111 1.44 -9.63 -0.86
N ARG A 112 1.78 -10.92 -0.73
CA ARG A 112 2.99 -11.35 -0.02
C ARG A 112 4.26 -10.84 -0.68
N ARG A 113 4.40 -10.97 -2.01
CA ARG A 113 5.59 -10.53 -2.74
C ARG A 113 5.74 -9.01 -2.68
N TRP A 114 4.62 -8.31 -2.88
CA TRP A 114 4.58 -6.86 -2.76
C TRP A 114 5.00 -6.39 -1.36
N MET A 115 4.38 -6.93 -0.31
CA MET A 115 4.66 -6.58 1.09
C MET A 115 6.12 -6.82 1.46
N GLN A 116 6.71 -7.94 1.02
CA GLN A 116 8.12 -8.23 1.26
C GLN A 116 9.04 -7.21 0.58
N ALA A 117 8.77 -6.87 -0.68
CA ALA A 117 9.57 -5.89 -1.41
C ALA A 117 9.46 -4.49 -0.80
N HIS A 118 8.24 -4.09 -0.41
CA HIS A 118 7.97 -2.82 0.26
C HIS A 118 8.70 -2.71 1.60
N ARG A 119 8.59 -3.74 2.47
CA ARG A 119 9.31 -3.79 3.75
C ARG A 119 10.81 -3.68 3.57
N ARG A 120 11.39 -4.40 2.61
CA ARG A 120 12.85 -4.35 2.34
C ARG A 120 13.30 -2.95 1.94
N ARG A 121 12.62 -2.31 0.99
CA ARG A 121 12.95 -0.94 0.55
C ARG A 121 12.81 0.06 1.68
N TRP A 122 11.69 0.02 2.40
CA TRP A 122 11.45 0.87 3.56
C TRP A 122 12.56 0.72 4.59
N LYS A 123 12.87 -0.52 4.98
CA LYS A 123 13.89 -0.79 6.01
C LYS A 123 15.27 -0.33 5.58
N HIS A 124 15.61 -0.55 4.32
CA HIS A 124 16.88 -0.11 3.76
C HIS A 124 17.01 1.43 3.81
N GLY A 125 16.05 2.16 3.25
CA GLY A 125 16.10 3.63 3.25
C GLY A 125 16.04 4.24 4.65
N LEU A 126 15.25 3.66 5.55
CA LEU A 126 15.19 4.14 6.93
C LEU A 126 16.50 3.89 7.68
N ASN A 127 17.18 2.77 7.40
CA ASN A 127 18.52 2.52 7.95
C ASN A 127 19.54 3.52 7.40
N GLU A 128 19.48 3.89 6.13
CA GLU A 128 20.36 4.93 5.57
C GLU A 128 20.13 6.30 6.23
N ILE A 129 18.87 6.70 6.43
CA ILE A 129 18.51 7.91 7.18
C ILE A 129 19.05 7.82 8.61
N LYS A 130 18.83 6.68 9.28
CA LYS A 130 19.29 6.43 10.64
C LYS A 130 20.81 6.54 10.74
N ASP A 131 21.54 5.93 9.81
CA ASP A 131 23.00 5.97 9.82
C ASP A 131 23.52 7.38 9.58
N ARG A 132 22.90 8.15 8.67
CA ARG A 132 23.25 9.56 8.46
C ARG A 132 23.01 10.41 9.71
N LEU A 133 21.82 10.31 10.30
CA LEU A 133 21.43 11.12 11.46
C LEU A 133 22.21 10.75 12.73
N GLU A 134 22.72 9.52 12.82
CA GLU A 134 23.47 9.03 13.97
C GLU A 134 24.99 9.07 13.78
N GLY A 135 25.47 9.71 12.69
CA GLY A 135 26.90 9.84 12.40
C GLY A 135 27.60 8.53 12.04
N ARG A 136 26.85 7.55 11.52
CA ARG A 136 27.36 6.23 11.06
C ARG A 136 27.52 6.11 9.54
N SER A 137 27.17 7.13 8.77
CA SER A 137 27.51 7.17 7.34
C SER A 137 29.03 7.10 7.17
N ARG A 138 29.50 6.17 6.33
CA ARG A 138 30.91 6.08 5.91
C ARG A 138 31.26 7.19 4.93
#